data_AF-A0A934K2W3-F1
#
_entry.id   AF-A0A934K2W3-F1
#
_cell.length_a   1.000
_cell.length_b   1.000
_cell.length_c   1.000
_cell.angle_alpha   90.00
_cell.angle_beta   90.00
_cell.angle_gamma   90.00
#
_symmetry.space_group_name_H-M   'P 1'
#
loop_
_entity.id
_entity.type
_entity.pdbx_description
1 polymer ?
#
loop_
_entity_poly.entity_id
_entity_poly.type
_entity_poly.pdbx_seq_one_letter_code
_entity_poly.pdbx_strand_id
1 'polypeptide(L)'
;MRDPTRTVLVVTGRPHAWALLRDRLDPALLQVAWTLPASLESAVRAALPWALAGDVPTLPEGACEPMRGRLVAVHWVGAPSPGLPTQPRRHADWGDLLAALSNGLRACVGGLRLAPAHGLQLPGGRFMQQTAPLEALLGAHPEGLELEGSGNRPATTTRRLETLLAKTGAPVGVVREGRRLRLVERSDAGPG
;
A
#
# COMPACT_ATOMS: atom_id res chain seq x y z
N MET A 1 -12.20 12.21 -15.73
CA MET A 1 -12.49 11.63 -14.41
C MET A 1 -11.17 11.65 -13.64
N ARG A 2 -11.07 12.41 -12.53
CA ARG A 2 -9.84 12.49 -11.71
C ARG A 2 -9.62 11.15 -11.00
N ASP A 3 -8.40 10.65 -10.99
CA ASP A 3 -8.04 9.53 -10.11
C ASP A 3 -8.20 9.98 -8.65
N PRO A 4 -8.80 9.15 -7.78
CA PRO A 4 -9.03 9.51 -6.39
C PRO A 4 -7.69 9.60 -5.63
N THR A 5 -7.60 10.55 -4.70
CA THR A 5 -6.45 10.68 -3.78
C THR A 5 -6.22 9.36 -3.02
N ARG A 6 -4.95 8.96 -2.89
CA ARG A 6 -4.55 7.80 -2.07
C ARG A 6 -5.16 7.92 -0.68
N THR A 7 -5.75 6.83 -0.23
CA THR A 7 -6.47 6.80 1.05
C THR A 7 -5.88 5.74 1.96
N VAL A 8 -5.59 6.12 3.21
CA VAL A 8 -5.42 5.17 4.31
C VAL A 8 -6.79 5.02 4.97
N LEU A 9 -7.38 3.83 4.90
CA LEU A 9 -8.63 3.53 5.59
C LEU A 9 -8.33 2.91 6.95
N VAL A 10 -8.71 3.60 8.01
CA VAL A 10 -8.53 3.17 9.40
C VAL A 10 -9.77 2.44 9.89
N VAL A 11 -9.63 1.17 10.26
CA VAL A 11 -10.69 0.30 10.77
C VAL A 11 -10.50 0.11 12.27
N THR A 12 -11.27 0.85 13.05
CA THR A 12 -11.15 0.83 14.51
C THR A 12 -12.44 1.29 15.16
N GLY A 13 -12.73 0.77 16.35
CA GLY A 13 -13.77 1.33 17.22
C GLY A 13 -13.33 2.59 17.98
N ARG A 14 -12.04 2.95 17.92
CA ARG A 14 -11.44 4.04 18.72
C ARG A 14 -11.04 5.21 17.82
N PRO A 15 -11.78 6.34 17.81
CA PRO A 15 -11.54 7.43 16.86
C PRO A 15 -10.17 8.13 17.03
N HIS A 16 -9.53 8.02 18.20
CA HIS A 16 -8.23 8.64 18.47
C HIS A 16 -7.10 8.14 17.55
N ALA A 17 -7.15 6.87 17.13
CA ALA A 17 -6.16 6.30 16.22
C ALA A 17 -6.23 6.95 14.83
N TRP A 18 -7.45 7.17 14.32
CA TRP A 18 -7.65 7.88 13.08
C TRP A 18 -7.16 9.34 13.18
N ALA A 19 -7.51 10.04 14.27
CA ALA A 19 -7.10 11.43 14.47
C ALA A 19 -5.56 11.55 14.49
N LEU A 20 -4.87 10.66 15.19
CA LEU A 20 -3.41 10.61 15.21
C LEU A 20 -2.81 10.51 13.80
N LEU A 21 -3.30 9.57 12.98
CA LEU A 21 -2.79 9.39 11.62
C LEU A 21 -3.10 10.59 10.73
N ARG A 22 -4.33 11.10 10.79
CA ARG A 22 -4.77 12.26 10.01
C ARG A 22 -3.92 13.51 10.32
N ASP A 23 -3.60 13.73 11.59
CA ASP A 23 -2.91 14.95 12.03
C ASP A 23 -1.39 14.90 11.79
N ARG A 24 -0.84 13.70 11.51
CA ARG A 24 0.61 13.48 11.42
C ARG A 24 1.11 13.05 10.04
N LEU A 25 0.25 12.43 9.22
CA LEU A 25 0.60 12.07 7.84
C LEU A 25 0.47 13.28 6.93
N ASP A 26 1.29 13.33 5.87
CA ASP A 26 1.32 14.46 4.94
C ASP A 26 0.02 14.51 4.10
N PRO A 27 -0.82 15.54 4.27
CA PRO A 27 -2.08 15.65 3.53
C PRO A 27 -1.88 15.94 2.03
N ALA A 28 -0.68 16.34 1.60
CA ALA A 28 -0.36 16.48 0.19
C ALA A 28 -0.20 15.12 -0.50
N LEU A 29 0.11 14.06 0.25
CA LEU A 29 0.36 12.72 -0.29
C LEU A 29 -0.83 11.77 -0.18
N LEU A 30 -1.67 11.93 0.83
CA LEU A 30 -2.81 11.05 1.06
C LEU A 30 -3.92 11.72 1.89
N GLN A 31 -5.06 11.06 1.93
CA GLN A 31 -6.12 11.30 2.90
C GLN A 31 -6.27 10.12 3.87
N VAL A 32 -6.70 10.42 5.10
CA VAL A 32 -6.97 9.40 6.12
C VAL A 32 -8.47 9.33 6.36
N ALA A 33 -9.08 8.20 6.01
CA ALA A 33 -10.49 7.91 6.26
C ALA A 33 -10.64 6.96 7.46
N TRP A 34 -11.81 6.95 8.06
CA TRP A 34 -12.15 6.06 9.16
C TRP A 34 -13.45 5.31 8.89
N THR A 35 -13.51 4.07 9.35
CA THR A 35 -14.72 3.26 9.33
C THR A 35 -14.78 2.35 10.55
N LEU A 36 -16.00 1.98 10.93
CA LEU A 36 -16.24 0.91 11.89
C LEU A 36 -16.04 -0.45 11.19
N PRO A 37 -15.67 -1.52 11.92
CA PRO A 37 -15.49 -2.86 11.35
C PRO A 37 -16.71 -3.34 10.54
N ALA A 38 -17.91 -3.09 11.07
CA ALA A 38 -19.18 -3.44 10.43
C ALA A 38 -19.45 -2.68 9.11
N SER A 39 -18.78 -1.55 8.89
CA SER A 39 -18.95 -0.69 7.72
C SER A 39 -17.76 -0.78 6.76
N LEU A 40 -16.81 -1.68 7.00
CA LEU A 40 -15.59 -1.81 6.19
C LEU A 40 -15.92 -2.12 4.73
N GLU A 41 -16.79 -3.11 4.47
CA GLU A 41 -17.10 -3.50 3.09
C GLU A 41 -17.68 -2.34 2.29
N SER A 42 -18.67 -1.64 2.85
CA SER A 42 -19.29 -0.48 2.21
C SER A 42 -18.30 0.65 1.96
N ALA A 43 -17.42 0.94 2.92
CA ALA A 43 -16.39 1.97 2.78
C ALA A 43 -15.40 1.64 1.64
N VAL A 44 -14.96 0.39 1.56
CA VAL A 44 -14.03 -0.08 0.52
C VAL A 44 -14.69 -0.07 -0.87
N ARG A 45 -15.99 -0.41 -0.97
CA ARG A 45 -16.75 -0.34 -2.22
C ARG A 45 -16.92 1.10 -2.71
N ALA A 46 -17.06 2.06 -1.80
CA ALA A 46 -17.17 3.47 -2.14
C ALA A 46 -15.84 4.03 -2.67
N ALA A 47 -14.73 3.70 -2.01
CA ALA A 47 -13.40 4.09 -2.44
C ALA A 47 -12.36 3.06 -2.00
N LEU A 48 -11.61 2.53 -2.97
CA LEU A 48 -10.60 1.52 -2.66
C LEU A 48 -9.39 2.17 -1.98
N PRO A 49 -8.98 1.67 -0.81
CA PRO A 49 -7.86 2.24 -0.09
C PRO A 49 -6.53 1.86 -0.75
N TRP A 50 -5.56 2.76 -0.61
CA TRP A 50 -4.15 2.47 -0.88
C TRP A 50 -3.53 1.64 0.25
N ALA A 51 -3.91 1.96 1.49
CA ALA A 51 -3.53 1.19 2.68
C ALA A 51 -4.71 0.99 3.62
N LEU A 52 -4.73 -0.14 4.31
CA LEU A 52 -5.65 -0.47 5.38
C LEU A 52 -4.88 -0.47 6.70
N ALA A 53 -5.39 0.26 7.70
CA ALA A 53 -4.84 0.28 9.04
C ALA A 53 -5.92 -0.18 10.03
N GLY A 54 -5.60 -1.01 11.03
CA GLY A 54 -6.59 -1.44 12.00
C GLY A 54 -6.01 -2.02 13.27
N ASP A 55 -6.87 -2.23 14.25
CA ASP A 55 -6.54 -2.81 15.56
C ASP A 55 -7.59 -3.80 16.04
N VAL A 56 -8.52 -4.19 15.17
CA VAL A 56 -9.65 -5.03 15.55
C VAL A 56 -9.30 -6.51 15.42
N PRO A 57 -9.63 -7.34 16.42
CA PRO A 57 -9.24 -8.75 16.42
C PRO A 57 -9.99 -9.57 15.37
N THR A 58 -11.19 -9.12 15.01
CA THR A 58 -12.07 -9.80 14.04
C THR A 58 -12.76 -8.77 13.16
N LEU A 59 -12.83 -9.08 11.87
CA LEU A 59 -13.63 -8.38 10.88
C LEU A 59 -14.84 -9.24 10.49
N PRO A 60 -15.94 -8.61 10.02
CA PRO A 60 -17.03 -9.36 9.42
C PRO A 60 -16.55 -10.23 8.26
N GLU A 61 -17.15 -11.40 8.10
CA GLU A 61 -16.87 -12.27 6.97
C GLU A 61 -17.10 -11.51 5.64
N GLY A 62 -16.17 -11.65 4.70
CA GLY A 62 -16.25 -10.96 3.41
C GLY A 62 -15.97 -9.45 3.45
N ALA A 63 -15.66 -8.85 4.60
CA ALA A 63 -15.44 -7.40 4.68
C ALA A 63 -14.30 -6.89 3.78
N CYS A 64 -13.28 -7.73 3.53
CA CYS A 64 -12.16 -7.42 2.65
C CYS A 64 -12.34 -7.92 1.21
N GLU A 65 -13.50 -8.51 0.87
CA GLU A 65 -13.79 -9.07 -0.44
C GLU A 65 -13.54 -8.12 -1.61
N PRO A 66 -13.94 -6.82 -1.53
CA PRO A 66 -13.72 -5.91 -2.65
C PRO A 66 -12.24 -5.58 -2.92
N MET A 67 -11.33 -5.90 -1.98
CA MET A 67 -9.88 -5.74 -2.13
C MET A 67 -9.20 -7.01 -2.66
N ARG A 68 -9.92 -8.12 -2.84
CA ARG A 68 -9.36 -9.38 -3.32
C ARG A 68 -8.64 -9.18 -4.66
N GLY A 69 -7.42 -9.72 -4.76
CA GLY A 69 -6.62 -9.62 -5.99
C GLY A 69 -5.90 -8.28 -6.19
N ARG A 70 -5.94 -7.38 -5.19
CA ARG A 70 -5.28 -6.07 -5.25
C ARG A 70 -4.08 -6.02 -4.31
N LEU A 71 -3.11 -5.19 -4.67
CA LEU A 71 -2.03 -4.78 -3.77
C LEU A 71 -2.54 -3.63 -2.91
N VAL A 72 -2.72 -3.92 -1.63
CA VAL A 72 -3.07 -2.95 -0.58
C VAL A 72 -2.06 -3.16 0.53
N ALA A 73 -1.46 -2.08 1.02
CA ALA A 73 -0.61 -2.16 2.20
C ALA A 73 -1.48 -2.35 3.44
N VAL A 74 -1.29 -3.43 4.19
CA VAL A 74 -2.09 -3.72 5.39
C VAL A 74 -1.20 -3.57 6.62
N HIS A 75 -1.59 -2.67 7.51
CA HIS A 75 -0.92 -2.40 8.77
C HIS A 75 -1.88 -2.72 9.92
N TRP A 76 -1.42 -3.48 10.91
CA TRP A 76 -2.27 -3.91 12.02
C TRP A 76 -1.59 -3.77 13.37
N VAL A 77 -2.26 -3.13 14.32
CA VAL A 77 -1.82 -3.07 15.71
C VAL A 77 -2.27 -4.34 16.41
N GLY A 78 -1.33 -5.06 17.03
CA GLY A 78 -1.62 -6.29 17.76
C GLY A 78 -1.87 -7.53 16.89
N ALA A 79 -2.94 -8.27 17.19
CA ALA A 79 -3.30 -9.50 16.47
C ALA A 79 -4.10 -9.16 15.20
N PRO A 80 -3.62 -9.52 14.00
CA PRO A 80 -4.34 -9.28 12.76
C PRO A 80 -5.61 -10.12 12.69
N SER A 81 -6.69 -9.49 12.20
CA SER A 81 -7.89 -10.24 11.82
C SER A 81 -7.57 -11.21 10.68
N PRO A 82 -8.14 -12.43 10.68
CA PRO A 82 -8.10 -13.29 9.51
C PRO A 82 -8.81 -12.64 8.32
N GLY A 83 -8.47 -13.07 7.10
CA GLY A 83 -9.16 -12.65 5.87
C GLY A 83 -8.72 -11.31 5.28
N LEU A 84 -7.60 -10.73 5.76
CA LEU A 84 -7.02 -9.50 5.20
C LEU A 84 -6.48 -9.72 3.77
N PRO A 85 -6.48 -8.69 2.90
CA PRO A 85 -6.21 -8.86 1.46
C PRO A 85 -4.73 -9.16 1.13
N THR A 86 -3.82 -8.79 2.02
CA THR A 86 -2.38 -9.07 1.97
C THR A 86 -1.91 -9.41 3.39
N GLN A 87 -0.74 -10.04 3.51
CA GLN A 87 -0.16 -10.34 4.82
C GLN A 87 0.05 -9.01 5.58
N PRO A 88 -0.56 -8.85 6.76
CA PRO A 88 -0.46 -7.61 7.50
C PRO A 88 0.93 -7.42 8.10
N ARG A 89 1.47 -6.20 7.99
CA ARG A 89 2.57 -5.75 8.84
C ARG A 89 2.02 -5.50 10.24
N ARG A 90 2.55 -6.24 11.21
CA ARG A 90 2.14 -6.13 12.61
C ARG A 90 2.93 -5.03 13.30
N HIS A 91 2.24 -4.25 14.12
CA HIS A 91 2.77 -3.13 14.88
C HIS A 91 2.45 -3.30 16.37
N ALA A 92 3.36 -2.83 17.22
CA ALA A 92 3.17 -2.86 18.66
C ALA A 92 2.07 -1.88 19.10
N ASP A 93 2.06 -0.69 18.50
CA ASP A 93 1.11 0.38 18.76
C ASP A 93 0.87 1.25 17.51
N TRP A 94 0.01 2.26 17.66
CA TRP A 94 -0.32 3.20 16.58
C TRP A 94 0.83 4.17 16.23
N GLY A 95 1.77 4.40 17.15
CA GLY A 95 2.96 5.22 16.89
C GLY A 95 3.95 4.51 15.96
N ASP A 96 4.18 3.22 16.20
CA ASP A 96 4.97 2.35 15.31
C ASP A 96 4.32 2.24 13.92
N LEU A 97 3.00 2.06 13.86
CA LEU A 97 2.25 2.07 12.60
C LEU A 97 2.40 3.41 11.85
N LEU A 98 2.25 4.53 12.55
CA LEU A 98 2.43 5.88 11.98
C LEU A 98 3.85 6.05 11.41
N ALA A 99 4.87 5.61 12.14
CA ALA A 99 6.26 5.68 11.69
C ALA A 99 6.46 4.86 10.41
N ALA A 100 5.91 3.64 10.35
CA ALA A 100 5.99 2.79 9.16
C ALA A 100 5.30 3.43 7.95
N LEU A 101 4.08 3.96 8.09
CA LEU A 101 3.38 4.68 7.02
C LEU A 101 4.16 5.92 6.58
N SER A 102 4.70 6.69 7.52
CA SER A 102 5.49 7.91 7.23
C SER A 102 6.76 7.58 6.43
N ASN A 103 7.43 6.49 6.77
CA ASN A 103 8.60 6.02 6.05
C ASN A 103 8.23 5.54 4.64
N GLY A 104 7.15 4.76 4.51
CA GLY A 104 6.61 4.32 3.22
C GLY A 104 6.25 5.49 2.32
N LEU A 105 5.69 6.57 2.88
CA LEU A 105 5.37 7.78 2.12
C LEU A 105 6.60 8.51 1.58
N ARG A 106 7.71 8.45 2.32
CA ARG A 106 8.99 9.08 1.98
C ARG A 106 9.89 8.15 1.16
N ALA A 107 9.47 6.92 0.93
CA ALA A 107 10.25 5.91 0.24
C ALA A 107 10.68 6.42 -1.15
N CYS A 108 11.94 6.13 -1.47
CA CYS A 108 12.55 6.45 -2.75
C CYS A 108 13.39 5.26 -3.17
N VAL A 109 13.08 4.67 -4.32
CA VAL A 109 13.81 3.52 -4.88
C VAL A 109 14.18 3.86 -6.31
N GLY A 110 15.46 3.94 -6.65
CA GLY A 110 15.93 4.33 -7.98
C GLY A 110 15.35 5.66 -8.47
N GLY A 111 15.16 6.62 -7.55
CA GLY A 111 14.55 7.92 -7.82
C GLY A 111 13.02 7.92 -8.00
N LEU A 112 12.37 6.76 -7.92
CA LEU A 112 10.91 6.63 -7.92
C LEU A 112 10.34 7.03 -6.56
N ARG A 113 9.38 7.96 -6.54
CA ARG A 113 8.71 8.47 -5.34
C ARG A 113 7.20 8.48 -5.54
N LEU A 114 6.45 8.54 -4.45
CA LEU A 114 5.02 8.82 -4.52
C LEU A 114 4.79 10.28 -4.98
N ALA A 115 3.97 10.48 -6.01
CA ALA A 115 3.53 11.82 -6.41
C ALA A 115 2.49 12.38 -5.42
N PRO A 116 2.28 13.71 -5.35
CA PRO A 116 1.18 14.29 -4.59
C PRO A 116 -0.19 13.70 -4.98
N ALA A 117 -1.01 13.45 -3.98
CA ALA A 117 -2.33 12.79 -4.03
C ALA A 117 -2.35 11.36 -4.59
N HIS A 118 -1.91 11.14 -5.83
CA HIS A 118 -1.91 9.83 -6.50
C HIS A 118 -0.86 9.81 -7.62
N GLY A 119 -0.41 8.62 -7.98
CA GLY A 119 0.61 8.44 -9.02
C GLY A 119 2.02 8.34 -8.45
N LEU A 120 2.98 8.27 -9.37
CA LEU A 120 4.42 8.24 -9.07
C LEU A 120 5.12 9.43 -9.69
N GLN A 121 6.05 9.99 -8.92
CA GLN A 121 7.08 10.89 -9.43
C GLN A 121 8.28 10.04 -9.86
N LEU A 122 8.67 10.20 -11.12
CA LEU A 122 9.77 9.50 -11.76
C LEU A 122 11.09 10.28 -11.59
N PRO A 123 12.24 9.64 -11.84
CA PRO A 123 13.51 10.35 -12.00
C PRO A 123 13.39 11.49 -13.02
N GLY A 124 13.96 12.66 -12.70
CA GLY A 124 13.85 13.87 -13.51
C GLY A 124 12.54 14.64 -13.35
N GLY A 125 11.70 14.30 -12.36
CA GLY A 125 10.52 15.09 -11.98
C GLY A 125 9.27 14.86 -12.84
N ARG A 126 9.30 13.90 -13.77
CA ARG A 126 8.12 13.48 -14.54
C ARG A 126 7.10 12.77 -13.65
N PHE A 127 5.84 12.74 -14.06
CA PHE A 127 4.77 12.06 -13.32
C PHE A 127 4.15 10.95 -14.16
N MET A 128 3.80 9.84 -13.50
CA MET A 128 3.10 8.71 -14.09
C MET A 128 1.84 8.41 -13.30
N GLN A 129 0.72 8.27 -14.01
CA GLN A 129 -0.59 7.94 -13.44
C GLN A 129 -0.93 6.47 -13.61
N GLN A 130 -2.04 6.03 -12.99
CA GLN A 130 -2.51 4.63 -13.03
C GLN A 130 -1.50 3.63 -12.45
N THR A 131 -0.77 4.05 -11.43
CA THR A 131 0.34 3.31 -10.81
C THR A 131 -0.01 2.65 -9.49
N ALA A 132 -1.29 2.54 -9.13
CA ALA A 132 -1.73 2.07 -7.80
C ALA A 132 -1.01 0.80 -7.29
N PRO A 133 -0.76 -0.26 -8.11
CA PRO A 133 0.01 -1.42 -7.65
C PRO A 133 1.46 -1.10 -7.26
N LEU A 134 2.13 -0.20 -7.99
CA LEU A 134 3.49 0.24 -7.68
C LEU A 134 3.50 1.22 -6.50
N GLU A 135 2.50 2.08 -6.37
CA GLU A 135 2.35 2.96 -5.21
C GLU A 135 2.21 2.15 -3.92
N ALA A 136 1.42 1.07 -3.93
CA ALA A 136 1.28 0.18 -2.78
C ALA A 136 2.62 -0.51 -2.43
N LEU A 137 3.35 -0.96 -3.45
CA LEU A 137 4.63 -1.63 -3.25
C LEU A 137 5.73 -0.67 -2.76
N LEU A 138 5.72 0.58 -3.24
CA LEU A 138 6.61 1.64 -2.77
C LEU A 138 6.30 2.04 -1.33
N GLY A 139 5.02 2.13 -0.98
CA GLY A 139 4.57 2.35 0.41
C GLY A 139 4.98 1.26 1.39
N ALA A 140 5.22 0.05 0.89
CA ALA A 140 5.65 -1.09 1.69
C ALA A 140 7.18 -1.33 1.64
N HIS A 141 7.94 -0.46 0.97
CA HIS A 141 9.40 -0.60 0.93
C HIS A 141 10.03 -0.28 2.31
N PRO A 142 11.06 -1.04 2.76
CA PRO A 142 11.78 -2.11 2.05
C PRO A 142 11.19 -3.51 2.18
N GLU A 143 10.19 -3.72 3.03
CA GLU A 143 9.70 -5.05 3.40
C GLU A 143 8.92 -5.75 2.26
N GLY A 144 8.23 -4.97 1.43
CA GLY A 144 7.38 -5.44 0.34
C GLY A 144 5.99 -5.86 0.78
N LEU A 145 5.25 -6.42 -0.18
CA LEU A 145 3.89 -6.93 0.03
C LEU A 145 3.84 -8.42 -0.23
N GLU A 146 3.28 -9.16 0.71
CA GLU A 146 3.05 -10.59 0.59
C GLU A 146 1.59 -10.86 0.23
N LEU A 147 1.41 -11.54 -0.89
CA LEU A 147 0.11 -11.77 -1.50
C LEU A 147 -0.64 -12.86 -0.73
N GLU A 148 -1.83 -12.55 -0.24
CA GLU A 148 -2.72 -13.53 0.39
C GLU A 148 -3.84 -14.01 -0.56
N GLY A 149 -4.29 -15.25 -0.35
CA GLY A 149 -5.43 -15.84 -1.05
C GLY A 149 -5.24 -16.25 -2.52
N SER A 150 -6.27 -16.87 -3.09
CA SER A 150 -6.30 -17.44 -4.45
C SER A 150 -6.54 -16.39 -5.55
N GLY A 151 -7.06 -15.21 -5.21
CA GLY A 151 -7.36 -14.12 -6.15
C GLY A 151 -6.11 -13.41 -6.69
N ASN A 152 -4.98 -13.53 -6.01
CA ASN A 152 -3.69 -13.00 -6.46
C ASN A 152 -2.86 -14.13 -7.07
N ARG A 153 -2.62 -14.09 -8.39
CA ARG A 153 -1.65 -14.96 -9.07
C ARG A 153 -0.30 -14.26 -9.08
N PRO A 154 0.69 -14.67 -8.25
CA PRO A 154 1.92 -13.90 -8.06
C PRO A 154 2.67 -13.63 -9.36
N ALA A 155 2.70 -14.59 -10.28
CA ALA A 155 3.33 -14.43 -11.60
C ALA A 155 2.67 -13.34 -12.45
N THR A 156 1.33 -13.31 -12.49
CA THR A 156 0.57 -12.31 -13.24
C THR A 156 0.76 -10.91 -12.64
N THR A 157 0.71 -10.80 -11.31
CA THR A 157 0.95 -9.53 -10.60
C THR A 157 2.38 -9.03 -10.85
N THR A 158 3.38 -9.92 -10.77
CA THR A 158 4.78 -9.60 -11.06
C THR A 158 4.95 -9.05 -12.47
N ARG A 159 4.45 -9.77 -13.49
CA ARG A 159 4.55 -9.34 -14.89
C ARG A 159 3.88 -7.99 -15.15
N ARG A 160 2.74 -7.73 -14.48
CA ARG A 160 2.05 -6.43 -14.55
C ARG A 160 2.92 -5.31 -13.96
N LEU A 161 3.55 -5.55 -12.81
CA LEU A 161 4.45 -4.58 -12.17
C LEU A 161 5.69 -4.32 -13.02
N GLU A 162 6.30 -5.37 -13.59
CA GLU A 162 7.45 -5.23 -14.50
C GLU A 162 7.10 -4.40 -15.75
N THR A 163 5.93 -4.65 -16.33
CA THR A 163 5.41 -3.87 -17.48
C THR A 163 5.22 -2.40 -17.11
N LEU A 164 4.76 -2.10 -15.89
CA LEU A 164 4.63 -0.72 -15.42
C LEU A 164 6.01 -0.09 -15.18
N LEU A 165 6.93 -0.80 -14.52
CA LEU A 165 8.28 -0.34 -14.24
C LEU A 165 9.06 -0.03 -15.52
N ALA A 166 8.91 -0.84 -16.56
CA ALA A 166 9.55 -0.60 -17.86
C ALA A 166 9.18 0.78 -18.46
N LYS A 167 7.98 1.32 -18.14
CA LYS A 167 7.52 2.64 -18.60
C LYS A 167 8.09 3.80 -17.77
N THR A 168 8.60 3.54 -16.57
CA THR A 168 9.13 4.58 -15.68
C THR A 168 10.50 5.08 -16.14
N GLY A 169 11.31 4.19 -16.72
CA GLY A 169 12.72 4.45 -17.00
C GLY A 169 13.59 4.55 -15.73
N ALA A 170 13.04 4.22 -14.55
CA ALA A 170 13.79 4.19 -13.30
C ALA A 170 14.64 2.90 -13.23
N PRO A 171 15.84 2.94 -12.62
CA PRO A 171 16.68 1.76 -12.37
C PRO A 171 16.08 0.91 -11.23
N VAL A 172 14.85 0.43 -11.41
CA VAL A 172 14.06 -0.27 -10.40
C VAL A 172 13.50 -1.55 -10.99
N GLY A 173 13.57 -2.63 -10.22
CA GLY A 173 12.98 -3.92 -10.53
C GLY A 173 11.98 -4.36 -9.46
N VAL A 174 11.25 -5.43 -9.78
CA VAL A 174 10.50 -6.21 -8.80
C VAL A 174 11.20 -7.54 -8.61
N VAL A 175 11.42 -7.92 -7.36
CA VAL A 175 11.84 -9.27 -6.98
C VAL A 175 10.67 -9.99 -6.33
N ARG A 176 10.52 -11.27 -6.66
CA ARG A 176 9.52 -12.17 -6.08
C ARG A 176 10.20 -13.24 -5.25
N GLU A 177 9.93 -13.25 -3.95
CA GLU A 177 10.36 -14.26 -2.98
C GLU A 177 9.13 -15.07 -2.57
N GLY A 178 8.89 -16.19 -3.23
CA GLY A 178 7.65 -16.96 -3.06
C GLY A 178 6.41 -16.14 -3.44
N ARG A 179 5.63 -15.71 -2.44
CA ARG A 179 4.43 -14.87 -2.60
C ARG A 179 4.67 -13.39 -2.26
N ARG A 180 5.86 -13.05 -1.77
CA ARG A 180 6.27 -11.69 -1.45
C ARG A 180 6.84 -10.99 -2.67
N LEU A 181 6.42 -9.76 -2.89
CA LEU A 181 6.90 -8.87 -3.95
C LEU A 181 7.62 -7.69 -3.29
N ARG A 182 8.77 -7.29 -3.82
CA ARG A 182 9.57 -6.17 -3.31
C ARG A 182 10.11 -5.33 -4.46
N LEU A 183 10.16 -4.02 -4.26
CA LEU A 183 10.93 -3.13 -5.13
C LEU A 183 12.41 -3.20 -4.73
N VAL A 184 13.27 -3.33 -5.74
CA VAL A 184 14.73 -3.28 -5.59
C VAL A 184 15.30 -2.30 -6.60
N GLU A 185 16.38 -1.61 -6.23
CA GLU A 185 17.18 -0.91 -7.22
C GLU A 185 17.88 -1.94 -8.10
N ARG A 186 17.82 -1.73 -9.41
CA ARG A 186 18.68 -2.46 -10.33
C ARG A 186 20.05 -1.82 -10.22
N SER A 187 21.01 -2.53 -9.66
CA SER A 187 22.41 -2.17 -9.89
C SER A 187 22.61 -2.15 -11.39
N ASP A 188 23.11 -1.04 -11.94
CA ASP A 188 23.63 -1.03 -13.29
C ASP A 188 24.70 -2.11 -13.37
N ALA A 189 24.36 -3.28 -13.91
CA ALA A 189 25.35 -4.11 -14.54
C ALA A 189 25.80 -3.32 -15.76
N GLY A 190 26.76 -2.42 -15.56
CA GLY A 190 27.48 -1.79 -16.66
C GLY A 190 27.98 -2.89 -17.60
N PRO A 191 28.02 -2.63 -18.92
CA PRO A 191 28.63 -3.59 -19.83
C PRO A 191 30.10 -3.75 -19.40
N GLY A 192 30.45 -4.94 -18.94
CA GLY A 192 31.85 -5.37 -18.85
C GLY A 192 32.40 -5.63 -20.24
#